data_AF-J9BR62-F1
#
_entry.id   AF-J9BR62-F1
#
_cell.length_a   1.000
_cell.length_b   1.000
_cell.length_c   1.000
_cell.angle_alpha   90.00
_cell.angle_beta   90.00
_cell.angle_gamma   90.00
#
_symmetry.space_group_name_H-M   'P 1'
#
loop_
_entity.id
_entity.type
_entity.pdbx_description
1 polymer ?
#
loop_
_entity_poly.entity_id
_entity_poly.type
_entity_poly.pdbx_seq_one_letter_code
_entity_poly.pdbx_strand_id
1 'polypeptide(L)'
;MKAIMVLFDSLNRHLLPNYGCDWTKMPNFQRLASHTITFDNFYGGSMPCMPARRELHTGRYNFLHRSWSPMEPYDESVCENLRSAGIYS
;
A
#
# COMPACT_ATOMS: atom_id res chain seq x y z
N MET A 1 -20.37 2.56 -3.18
CA MET A 1 -19.41 1.66 -2.47
C MET A 1 -18.39 2.54 -1.76
N LYS A 2 -17.91 2.16 -0.56
CA LYS A 2 -16.84 2.89 0.16
C LYS A 2 -15.61 1.99 0.22
N ALA A 3 -14.42 2.56 0.11
CA ALA A 3 -13.15 1.85 0.20
C ALA A 3 -12.29 2.45 1.33
N ILE A 4 -11.54 1.61 2.03
CA ILE A 4 -10.57 2.02 3.05
C ILE A 4 -9.24 1.34 2.71
N MET A 5 -8.20 2.14 2.51
CA MET A 5 -6.84 1.66 2.31
C MET A 5 -6.07 1.76 3.62
N VAL A 6 -5.58 0.62 4.12
CA VAL A 6 -4.74 0.58 5.32
C VAL A 6 -3.32 0.21 4.89
N LEU A 7 -2.36 1.06 5.24
CA LEU A 7 -0.95 0.86 4.98
C LEU A 7 -0.18 0.89 6.29
N PHE A 8 0.69 -0.09 6.50
CA PHE A 8 1.58 -0.17 7.66
C PHE A 8 3.01 0.12 7.23
N ASP A 9 3.69 1.03 7.93
CA ASP A 9 5.08 1.33 7.64
C ASP A 9 6.00 0.21 8.16
N SER A 10 6.86 -0.32 7.30
CA SER A 10 7.87 -1.32 7.64
C SER A 10 7.33 -2.64 8.22
N LEU A 11 6.05 -2.96 7.99
CA LEU A 11 5.45 -4.22 8.39
C LEU A 11 6.06 -5.39 7.58
N ASN A 12 6.67 -6.34 8.29
CA ASN A 12 7.22 -7.54 7.68
C ASN A 12 6.14 -8.64 7.59
N ARG A 13 5.93 -9.19 6.39
CA ARG A 13 4.95 -10.25 6.15
C ARG A 13 5.17 -11.50 7.02
N HIS A 14 6.41 -11.82 7.38
CA HIS A 14 6.74 -12.98 8.22
C HIS A 14 6.26 -12.85 9.67
N LEU A 15 5.81 -11.65 10.07
CA LEU A 15 5.22 -11.39 11.38
C LEU A 15 3.69 -11.53 11.39
N LEU A 16 3.07 -11.82 10.24
CA LEU A 16 1.62 -11.89 10.13
C LEU A 16 1.11 -13.34 10.18
N PRO A 17 -0.03 -13.58 10.85
CA PRO A 17 -0.58 -14.92 11.03
C PRO A 17 -1.06 -15.55 9.71
N ASN A 18 -1.55 -14.75 8.76
CA ASN A 18 -1.95 -15.25 7.44
C ASN A 18 -0.76 -15.65 6.54
N TYR A 19 0.49 -15.40 6.97
CA TYR A 19 1.70 -15.94 6.36
C TYR A 19 2.39 -16.99 7.24
N GLY A 20 1.67 -17.58 8.21
CA GLY A 20 2.15 -18.69 9.04
C GLY A 20 2.89 -18.29 10.31
N CYS A 21 2.86 -17.01 10.71
CA CYS A 21 3.44 -16.58 11.99
C CYS A 21 2.54 -17.01 13.17
N ASP A 22 3.04 -17.86 14.06
CA ASP A 22 2.30 -18.41 15.21
C ASP A 22 2.63 -17.73 16.56
N TRP A 23 3.74 -17.00 16.64
CA TRP A 23 4.20 -16.37 17.88
C TRP A 23 3.69 -14.93 18.07
N THR A 24 3.26 -14.23 17.01
CA THR A 24 2.69 -12.89 17.10
C THR A 24 1.19 -12.93 17.44
N LYS A 25 0.77 -12.11 18.40
CA LYS A 25 -0.63 -12.03 18.84
C LYS A 25 -1.37 -10.94 18.05
N MET A 26 -1.98 -11.32 16.92
CA MET A 26 -2.65 -10.38 16.00
C MET A 26 -4.09 -10.81 15.65
N PRO A 27 -5.03 -10.84 16.62
CA PRO A 27 -6.38 -11.37 16.41
C PRO A 27 -7.19 -10.60 15.36
N ASN A 28 -6.93 -9.29 15.19
CA ASN A 28 -7.59 -8.49 14.16
C ASN A 28 -7.11 -8.81 12.75
N PHE A 29 -5.84 -9.19 12.56
CA PHE A 29 -5.34 -9.63 11.26
C PHE A 29 -5.88 -11.02 10.90
N GLN A 30 -5.99 -11.92 11.88
CA GLN A 30 -6.64 -13.22 11.69
C GLN A 30 -8.10 -13.06 11.26
N ARG A 31 -8.85 -12.20 11.96
CA ARG A 31 -10.23 -11.86 11.61
C ARG A 31 -10.33 -11.19 10.23
N LEU A 32 -9.38 -10.33 9.87
CA LEU A 32 -9.37 -9.72 8.54
C LEU A 32 -9.15 -10.79 7.46
N ALA A 33 -8.19 -11.68 7.64
CA ALA A 33 -7.86 -12.74 6.69
C ALA A 33 -9.03 -13.70 6.42
N SER A 34 -9.93 -13.93 7.37
CA SER A 34 -11.14 -14.74 7.14
C SER A 34 -12.17 -14.07 6.24
N HIS A 35 -12.05 -12.77 5.98
CA HIS A 35 -12.97 -11.98 5.16
C HIS A 35 -12.32 -11.41 3.90
N THR A 36 -11.04 -11.70 3.65
CA THR A 36 -10.28 -11.14 2.54
C THR A 36 -9.46 -12.21 1.81
N ILE A 37 -8.90 -11.82 0.66
CA ILE A 37 -7.92 -12.65 -0.05
C ILE A 37 -6.52 -12.18 0.37
N THR A 38 -5.63 -13.15 0.62
CA THR A 38 -4.20 -12.90 0.86
C THR A 38 -3.45 -13.11 -0.44
N PHE A 39 -2.57 -12.16 -0.79
CA PHE A 39 -1.73 -12.24 -1.99
C PHE A 39 -0.32 -12.70 -1.61
N ASP A 40 0.07 -13.90 -2.03
CA ASP A 40 1.40 -14.43 -1.69
C ASP A 40 2.55 -13.75 -2.44
N ASN A 41 2.24 -13.17 -3.61
CA ASN A 41 3.19 -12.55 -4.52
C ASN A 41 2.83 -11.06 -4.74
N PHE A 42 2.96 -10.25 -3.68
CA PHE A 42 2.80 -8.80 -3.74
C PHE A 42 4.12 -8.10 -3.41
N TYR A 43 4.64 -7.35 -4.37
CA TYR A 43 5.95 -6.69 -4.28
C TYR A 43 5.79 -5.19 -4.51
N GLY A 44 6.50 -4.39 -3.72
CA GLY A 44 6.67 -2.97 -4.03
C GLY A 44 7.57 -2.82 -5.26
N GLY A 45 7.30 -1.82 -6.09
CA GLY A 45 8.17 -1.52 -7.24
C GLY A 45 9.44 -0.79 -6.83
N SER A 46 9.28 0.21 -5.95
CA SER A 46 10.35 1.06 -5.45
C SER A 46 10.44 1.03 -3.94
N MET A 47 11.66 1.10 -3.41
CA MET A 47 11.96 1.20 -1.98
C MET A 47 13.09 2.23 -1.78
N PRO A 48 13.08 3.08 -0.74
CA PRO A 48 12.31 2.97 0.51
C PRO A 48 10.94 3.70 0.46
N CYS A 49 10.40 4.07 1.63
CA CYS A 49 9.02 4.51 1.84
C CYS A 49 8.50 5.63 0.91
N MET A 50 9.29 6.69 0.63
CA MET A 50 8.82 7.81 -0.21
C MET A 50 8.53 7.37 -1.66
N PRO A 51 9.47 6.72 -2.37
CA PRO A 51 9.19 6.07 -3.65
C PRO A 51 7.99 5.12 -3.61
N ALA A 52 7.94 4.20 -2.64
CA ALA A 52 6.84 3.24 -2.51
C ALA A 52 5.47 3.93 -2.38
N ARG A 53 5.40 5.01 -1.59
CA ARG A 53 4.17 5.80 -1.41
C ARG A 53 3.80 6.57 -2.67
N ARG A 54 4.76 7.14 -3.39
CA ARG A 54 4.50 7.78 -4.70
C ARG A 54 3.92 6.80 -5.70
N GLU A 55 4.39 5.55 -5.73
CA GLU A 55 3.82 4.49 -6.59
C GLU A 55 2.37 4.19 -6.22
N LEU A 56 2.02 4.17 -4.93
CA LEU A 56 0.64 4.00 -4.47
C LEU A 56 -0.26 5.19 -4.89
N HIS A 57 0.29 6.40 -4.95
CA HIS A 57 -0.44 7.58 -5.41
C HIS A 57 -0.62 7.61 -6.93
N THR A 58 0.42 7.25 -7.69
CA THR A 58 0.47 7.51 -9.14
C THR A 58 0.26 6.28 -10.01
N GLY A 59 0.39 5.07 -9.44
CA GLY A 59 0.39 3.81 -10.19
C GLY A 59 1.60 3.61 -11.09
N ARG A 60 2.68 4.39 -10.92
CA ARG A 60 3.86 4.40 -11.81
C ARG A 60 5.15 4.15 -11.03
N TYR A 61 6.03 3.29 -11.56
CA TYR A 61 7.31 2.98 -10.93
C TYR A 61 8.21 4.21 -10.77
N ASN A 62 8.85 4.36 -9.60
CA ASN A 62 9.71 5.50 -9.32
C ASN A 62 11.17 5.29 -9.77
N PHE A 63 11.84 4.22 -9.30
CA PHE A 63 13.31 4.06 -9.47
C PHE A 63 13.81 4.02 -10.91
N LEU A 64 12.98 3.59 -11.85
CA LEU A 64 13.35 3.56 -13.28
C LEU A 64 13.50 4.96 -13.88
N HIS A 65 12.94 5.98 -13.22
CA HIS A 65 12.86 7.33 -13.74
C HIS A 65 13.42 8.38 -12.79
N ARG A 66 13.65 8.03 -11.51
CA ARG A 66 14.07 8.98 -10.47
C ARG A 66 14.64 8.32 -9.23
N SER A 67 15.48 9.09 -8.53
CA SER A 67 15.97 8.78 -7.18
C SER A 67 14.89 9.00 -6.12
N TRP A 68 15.27 8.85 -4.85
CA TRP A 68 14.43 9.17 -3.69
C TRP A 68 14.06 10.67 -3.69
N SER A 69 12.78 10.99 -3.85
CA SER A 69 12.25 12.35 -3.88
C SER A 69 10.81 12.41 -3.33
N PRO A 70 10.32 13.59 -2.93
CA PRO A 70 8.90 13.79 -2.65
C PRO A 70 8.05 13.69 -3.94
N MET A 71 6.72 13.75 -3.77
CA MET A 71 5.79 14.00 -4.88
C MET A 71 6.05 15.37 -5.50
N GLU A 72 5.87 15.44 -6.81
CA GLU A 72 6.06 16.65 -7.60
C GLU A 72 4.72 17.29 -7.99
N PRO A 73 4.69 18.60 -8.32
CA PRO A 73 3.45 19.29 -8.71
C PRO A 73 2.73 18.72 -9.94
N TYR A 74 3.41 17.91 -10.74
CA TYR A 74 2.86 17.25 -11.94
C TYR A 74 2.53 15.77 -11.72
N ASP A 75 2.69 15.25 -10.51
CA ASP A 75 2.30 13.88 -10.20
C ASP A 75 0.79 13.77 -10.05
N GLU A 76 0.17 12.94 -10.89
CA GLU A 76 -1.26 12.66 -10.80
C GLU A 76 -1.55 11.69 -9.64
N SER A 77 -2.10 12.23 -8.56
CA SER A 77 -2.47 11.45 -7.38
C SER A 77 -3.83 10.79 -7.56
N VAL A 78 -3.95 9.52 -7.15
CA VAL A 78 -5.22 8.80 -7.11
C VAL A 78 -6.28 9.55 -6.29
N CYS A 79 -5.89 10.25 -5.22
CA CYS A 79 -6.83 11.06 -4.43
C CYS A 79 -7.39 12.25 -5.24
N GLU A 80 -6.55 12.92 -6.02
CA GLU A 80 -6.98 14.03 -6.88
C GLU A 80 -7.87 13.54 -8.02
N ASN A 81 -7.52 12.40 -8.61
CA ASN A 81 -8.32 11.74 -9.64
C ASN A 81 -9.70 11.34 -9.11
N LEU A 82 -9.77 10.76 -7.90
CA LEU A 82 -11.03 10.42 -7.24
C LEU A 82 -11.88 11.67 -6.96
N ARG A 83 -11.28 12.73 -6.42
CA ARG A 83 -11.96 14.00 -6.16
C ARG A 83 -12.52 14.62 -7.43
N SER A 84 -11.74 14.61 -8.52
CA SER A 84 -12.19 15.11 -9.84
C SER A 84 -13.36 14.31 -10.40
N ALA A 85 -13.45 13.02 -10.06
CA ALA A 85 -14.59 12.16 -10.40
C ALA A 85 -15.79 12.30 -9.44
N GLY A 86 -15.75 13.25 -8.50
CA GLY A 86 -16.82 13.48 -7.52
C GLY A 86 -16.83 12.46 -6.36
N ILE A 87 -15.75 11.71 -6.17
CA ILE A 87 -15.60 10.73 -5.09
C ILE A 87 -14.82 11.38 -3.94
N TYR A 88 -15.36 11.29 -2.73
CA TYR A 88 -14.66 11.76 -1.52
C TYR A 88 -13.46 10.86 -1.21
N SER A 89 -12.29 11.48 -1.04
CA SER A 89 -11.01 10.85 -0.70
C SER A 89 -10.26 11.69 0.33
#